data_AF-A0A914RJK9-F1
#
_entry.id   AF-A0A914RJK9-F1
#
_cell.length_a   1.000
_cell.length_b   1.000
_cell.length_c   1.000
_cell.angle_alpha   90.00
_cell.angle_beta   90.00
_cell.angle_gamma   90.00
#
_symmetry.space_group_name_H-M   'P 1'
#
loop_
_entity.id
_entity.type
_entity.pdbx_description
1 polymer ?
#
loop_
_entity_poly.entity_id
_entity_poly.type
_entity_poly.pdbx_seq_one_letter_code
_entity_poly.pdbx_strand_id
1 'polypeptide(L)'
;MFIMLSASNAMQWIEYSIIAHIIVHFYSISYALVDWTSMIYMLSYIVFVIPASWILDKYGLRVSVLLGASGNCIGAWIKTLSTNPPVWFGPEQVSTACAAGVFGNQAIAADLKLLFLISAVTNSVILVLIIFFFSKQPPLPPSLAQLQSMERDVDKKYMVSLKQLATNPNYLLLLVTYGINVGVFYAVSTLLSQMVLHYYPDEQATTGTIGLLIVLAGMVGSVVCGIVLDKFHHYK
;
A
#
# COMPACT_ATOMS: atom_id res chain seq x y z
N MET A 1 2.98 -4.70 -16.17
CA MET A 1 1.93 -3.76 -15.73
C MET A 1 1.44 -4.04 -14.31
N PHE A 2 0.97 -5.25 -14.00
CA PHE A 2 0.56 -5.60 -12.62
C PHE A 2 1.68 -5.37 -11.58
N ILE A 3 2.91 -5.80 -11.91
CA ILE A 3 4.09 -5.57 -11.05
C ILE A 3 4.36 -4.07 -10.84
N MET A 4 4.21 -3.24 -11.88
CA MET A 4 4.41 -1.78 -11.75
C MET A 4 3.36 -1.12 -10.87
N LEU A 5 2.08 -1.52 -11.00
CA LEU A 5 1.02 -1.03 -10.13
C LEU A 5 1.23 -1.48 -8.68
N SER A 6 1.61 -2.74 -8.46
CA SER A 6 1.91 -3.29 -7.14
C SER A 6 3.12 -2.61 -6.50
N ALA A 7 4.19 -2.37 -7.27
CA ALA A 7 5.37 -1.63 -6.82
C ALA A 7 5.03 -0.18 -6.46
N SER A 8 4.21 0.50 -7.27
CA SER A 8 3.75 1.87 -6.98
C SER A 8 2.91 1.93 -5.70
N ASN A 9 2.00 0.97 -5.52
CA ASN A 9 1.21 0.85 -4.29
C ASN A 9 2.09 0.64 -3.05
N ALA A 10 3.06 -0.27 -3.14
CA ALA A 10 3.99 -0.55 -2.05
C ALA A 10 4.85 0.68 -1.71
N MET A 11 5.33 1.40 -2.73
CA MET A 11 6.07 2.65 -2.55
C MET A 11 5.23 3.69 -1.80
N GLN A 12 4.00 3.95 -2.24
CA GLN A 12 3.11 4.94 -1.60
C GLN A 12 2.78 4.62 -0.14
N TRP A 13 2.76 3.33 0.21
CA TRP A 13 2.49 2.87 1.58
C TRP A 13 3.72 3.07 2.48
N ILE A 14 4.92 2.69 2.02
CA ILE A 14 6.15 2.78 2.81
C ILE A 14 6.66 4.23 2.91
N GLU A 15 6.39 5.06 1.90
CA GLU A 15 6.85 6.46 1.81
C GLU A 15 6.59 7.25 3.10
N TYR A 16 5.37 7.23 3.63
CA TYR A 16 4.98 7.96 4.86
C TYR A 16 5.76 7.54 6.11
N SER A 17 6.14 6.26 6.20
CA SER A 17 6.91 5.76 7.34
C SER A 17 8.35 6.28 7.31
N ILE A 18 8.95 6.39 6.13
CA ILE A 18 10.33 6.90 5.95
C ILE A 18 10.41 8.40 6.25
N ILE A 19 9.44 9.18 5.78
CA ILE A 19 9.41 10.64 5.97
C ILE A 19 8.61 11.09 7.19
N ALA A 20 8.27 10.18 8.11
CA ALA A 20 7.42 10.46 9.27
C ALA A 20 7.93 11.65 10.10
N HIS A 21 9.25 11.74 10.31
CA HIS A 21 9.88 12.86 11.03
C HIS A 21 9.68 14.21 10.32
N ILE A 22 9.78 14.23 8.98
CA ILE A 22 9.58 15.42 8.16
C ILE A 22 8.11 15.87 8.25
N ILE A 23 7.17 14.93 8.22
CA ILE A 23 5.73 15.20 8.32
C ILE A 23 5.37 15.72 9.71
N VAL A 24 5.92 15.13 10.77
CA VAL A 24 5.74 15.60 12.16
C VAL A 24 6.24 17.02 12.32
N HIS A 25 7.41 17.34 11.75
CA HIS A 25 7.97 18.68 11.79
C HIS A 25 7.15 19.67 10.95
N PHE A 26 6.73 19.28 9.74
CA PHE A 26 6.00 20.13 8.81
C PHE A 26 4.57 20.45 9.25
N TYR A 27 3.83 19.45 9.76
CA TYR A 27 2.46 19.63 10.24
C TYR A 27 2.37 19.93 11.74
N SER A 28 3.50 19.94 12.47
CA SER A 28 3.54 20.10 13.94
C SER A 28 2.60 19.13 14.68
N ILE A 29 2.53 17.89 14.20
CA ILE A 29 1.67 16.83 14.75
C ILE A 29 2.49 15.74 15.47
N SER A 30 1.86 14.98 16.36
CA SER A 30 2.54 13.86 17.05
C SER A 30 2.83 12.68 16.11
N TYR A 31 3.95 11.98 16.33
CA TYR A 31 4.29 10.71 15.65
C TYR A 31 3.16 9.68 15.71
N ALA A 32 2.40 9.66 16.81
CA ALA A 32 1.25 8.77 16.96
C ALA A 32 0.21 8.97 15.85
N LEU A 33 -0.04 10.21 15.41
CA LEU A 33 -1.02 10.48 14.35
C LEU A 33 -0.55 9.95 12.99
N VAL A 34 0.75 10.05 12.70
CA VAL A 34 1.33 9.48 11.48
C VAL A 34 1.18 7.96 11.49
N ASP A 35 1.42 7.31 12.63
CA ASP A 35 1.29 5.86 12.73
C ASP A 35 -0.18 5.39 12.62
N TRP A 36 -1.12 6.16 13.17
CA TRP A 36 -2.55 5.90 12.98
C TRP A 36 -2.94 5.90 11.50
N THR A 37 -2.36 6.76 10.65
CA THR A 37 -2.63 6.72 9.21
C THR A 37 -2.16 5.41 8.55
N SER A 38 -1.04 4.85 9.01
CA SER A 38 -0.53 3.55 8.55
C SER A 38 -1.39 2.39 9.05
N MET A 39 -1.90 2.47 10.28
CA MET A 39 -2.81 1.46 10.85
C MET A 39 -4.18 1.45 10.17
N ILE A 40 -4.71 2.63 9.83
CA ILE A 40 -5.97 2.76 9.07
C ILE A 40 -5.84 2.08 7.71
N TYR A 41 -4.70 2.24 7.03
CA TYR A 41 -4.44 1.54 5.77
C TYR A 41 -4.53 0.01 5.95
N MET A 42 -3.88 -0.56 6.97
CA MET A 42 -3.92 -2.01 7.23
C MET A 42 -5.34 -2.51 7.57
N LEU A 43 -6.08 -1.76 8.38
CA LEU A 43 -7.47 -2.10 8.72
C LEU A 43 -8.39 -2.02 7.49
N SER A 44 -8.22 -0.98 6.68
CA SER A 44 -8.99 -0.83 5.44
C SER A 44 -8.75 -2.00 4.50
N TYR A 45 -7.51 -2.52 4.42
CA TYR A 45 -7.20 -3.68 3.59
C TYR A 45 -8.02 -4.92 3.98
N ILE A 46 -8.16 -5.20 5.27
CA ILE A 46 -8.95 -6.34 5.78
C ILE A 46 -10.43 -6.20 5.39
N VAL A 47 -10.98 -4.99 5.43
CA VAL A 47 -12.39 -4.74 5.07
C VAL A 47 -12.59 -4.80 3.56
N PHE A 48 -11.70 -4.18 2.79
CA PHE A 48 -11.82 -4.04 1.34
C PHE A 48 -11.36 -5.28 0.55
N VAL A 49 -10.66 -6.24 1.17
CA VAL A 49 -10.24 -7.47 0.49
C VAL A 49 -11.43 -8.29 -0.02
N ILE A 50 -12.54 -8.34 0.72
CA ILE A 50 -13.73 -9.10 0.35
C ILE A 50 -14.44 -8.45 -0.85
N PRO A 51 -14.79 -7.13 -0.83
CA PRO A 51 -15.30 -6.43 -2.00
C PRO A 51 -14.35 -6.49 -3.21
N ALA A 52 -13.04 -6.31 -3.01
CA ALA A 52 -12.07 -6.33 -4.10
C ALA A 52 -12.00 -7.70 -4.77
N SER A 53 -12.04 -8.78 -3.98
CA SER A 53 -12.11 -10.16 -4.49
C SER A 53 -13.40 -10.41 -5.27
N TRP A 54 -14.54 -9.93 -4.76
CA TRP A 54 -15.82 -10.03 -5.46
C TRP A 54 -15.81 -9.28 -6.81
N ILE A 55 -15.21 -8.09 -6.86
CA ILE A 55 -15.05 -7.33 -8.12
C ILE A 55 -14.14 -8.09 -9.10
N LEU A 56 -13.07 -8.70 -8.60
CA LEU A 56 -12.15 -9.51 -9.40
C LEU A 56 -12.84 -10.71 -10.04
N ASP A 57 -13.68 -11.40 -9.30
CA ASP A 57 -14.39 -12.58 -9.79
C ASP A 57 -15.55 -12.20 -10.74
N LYS A 58 -16.27 -11.11 -10.47
CA LYS A 58 -17.45 -10.71 -11.26
C LYS A 58 -17.13 -9.89 -12.50
N TYR A 59 -16.24 -8.90 -12.39
CA TYR A 59 -15.92 -7.95 -13.47
C TYR A 59 -14.57 -8.23 -14.14
N GLY A 60 -13.81 -9.19 -13.59
CA GLY A 60 -12.55 -9.65 -14.15
C GLY A 60 -11.36 -8.75 -13.84
N LEU A 61 -10.16 -9.27 -14.12
CA LEU A 61 -8.88 -8.67 -13.78
C LEU A 61 -8.70 -7.22 -14.26
N ARG A 62 -9.16 -6.89 -15.48
CA ARG A 62 -8.97 -5.53 -16.03
C ARG A 62 -9.72 -4.48 -15.22
N VAL A 63 -10.95 -4.76 -14.80
CA VAL A 63 -11.78 -3.79 -14.06
C VAL A 63 -11.21 -3.60 -12.65
N SER A 64 -10.81 -4.67 -11.98
CA SER A 64 -10.18 -4.58 -10.66
C SER A 64 -8.86 -3.81 -10.69
N VAL A 65 -8.02 -4.06 -11.70
CA VAL A 65 -6.74 -3.34 -11.86
C VAL A 65 -6.97 -1.87 -12.19
N LEU A 66 -7.95 -1.54 -13.03
CA LEU A 66 -8.32 -0.14 -13.33
C LEU A 66 -8.85 0.59 -12.09
N LEU A 67 -9.72 -0.05 -11.30
CA LEU A 67 -10.25 0.54 -10.06
C LEU A 67 -9.12 0.77 -9.04
N GLY A 68 -8.22 -0.19 -8.86
CA GLY A 68 -7.05 -0.04 -7.97
C GLY A 68 -6.10 1.06 -8.45
N ALA A 69 -5.77 1.10 -9.74
CA ALA A 69 -4.92 2.15 -10.31
C ALA A 69 -5.56 3.55 -10.22
N SER A 70 -6.88 3.63 -10.39
CA SER A 70 -7.62 4.89 -10.24
C SER A 70 -7.60 5.36 -8.79
N GLY A 71 -7.82 4.45 -7.83
CA GLY A 71 -7.70 4.73 -6.40
C GLY A 71 -6.32 5.24 -6.00
N ASN A 72 -5.25 4.58 -6.47
CA ASN A 72 -3.87 5.02 -6.20
C ASN A 72 -3.54 6.37 -6.83
N CYS A 73 -4.07 6.64 -8.02
CA CYS A 73 -3.92 7.93 -8.68
C CYS A 73 -4.62 9.05 -7.90
N ILE A 74 -5.89 8.84 -7.53
CA ILE A 74 -6.66 9.78 -6.70
C ILE A 74 -5.95 10.03 -5.37
N GLY A 75 -5.49 8.96 -4.70
CA GLY A 75 -4.72 9.05 -3.47
C GLY A 75 -3.45 9.89 -3.63
N ALA A 76 -2.66 9.67 -4.69
CA ALA A 76 -1.44 10.44 -4.95
C ALA A 76 -1.71 11.94 -5.19
N TRP A 77 -2.79 12.26 -5.91
CA TRP A 77 -3.20 13.64 -6.14
C TRP A 77 -3.69 14.32 -4.86
N ILE A 78 -4.47 13.61 -4.04
CA ILE A 78 -4.89 14.12 -2.72
C ILE A 78 -3.67 14.43 -1.84
N LYS A 79 -2.65 13.56 -1.82
CA LYS A 79 -1.38 13.81 -1.09
C LYS A 79 -0.68 15.07 -1.59
N THR A 80 -0.62 15.25 -2.92
CA THR A 80 -0.03 16.45 -3.54
C THR A 80 -0.79 17.72 -3.15
N LEU A 81 -2.12 17.68 -3.12
CA LEU A 81 -2.94 18.82 -2.70
C LEU A 81 -2.77 19.16 -1.22
N SER A 82 -2.56 18.15 -0.35
CA SER A 82 -2.31 18.31 1.09
C SER A 82 -1.06 19.15 1.41
N THR A 83 -0.11 19.24 0.48
CA THR A 83 1.09 20.09 0.63
C THR A 83 0.85 21.58 0.34
N ASN A 84 -0.36 21.98 -0.08
CA ASN A 84 -0.74 23.39 -0.23
C ASN A 84 -1.66 23.82 0.93
N PRO A 85 -1.14 24.55 1.94
CA PRO A 85 -1.90 24.99 3.12
C PRO A 85 -3.23 25.72 2.84
N PRO A 86 -3.38 26.57 1.81
CA PRO A 86 -4.60 27.37 1.64
C PRO A 86 -5.86 26.57 1.28
N VAL A 87 -5.73 25.31 0.87
CA VAL A 87 -6.84 24.53 0.31
C VAL A 87 -7.58 23.73 1.39
N TRP A 88 -6.90 23.39 2.50
CA TRP A 88 -7.42 22.48 3.52
C TRP A 88 -7.71 23.15 4.87
N PHE A 89 -7.01 24.24 5.17
CA PHE A 89 -7.20 24.98 6.42
C PHE A 89 -8.24 26.10 6.22
N GLY A 90 -9.17 26.26 7.17
CA GLY A 90 -10.14 27.37 7.15
C GLY A 90 -9.44 28.73 7.23
N PRO A 91 -10.10 29.83 6.82
CA PRO A 91 -9.47 31.15 6.66
C PRO A 91 -8.72 31.67 7.90
N GLU A 92 -9.08 31.21 9.10
CA GLU A 92 -8.41 31.55 10.35
C GLU A 92 -7.09 30.77 10.59
N GLN A 93 -6.95 29.56 10.02
CA GLN A 93 -5.79 28.68 10.20
C GLN A 93 -4.80 28.76 9.03
N VAL A 94 -5.20 29.30 7.88
CA VAL A 94 -4.32 29.46 6.69
C VAL A 94 -3.12 30.35 7.02
N SER A 95 -3.29 31.43 7.77
CA SER A 95 -2.18 32.31 8.15
C SER A 95 -1.17 31.59 9.06
N THR A 96 -1.62 30.76 9.99
CA THR A 96 -0.73 29.96 10.87
C THR A 96 -0.04 28.84 10.10
N ALA A 97 -0.74 28.17 9.19
CA ALA A 97 -0.18 27.11 8.35
C ALA A 97 0.81 27.65 7.29
N CYS A 98 0.52 28.82 6.70
CA CYS A 98 1.47 29.55 5.85
C CYS A 98 2.65 30.08 6.67
N ALA A 99 2.43 30.62 7.88
CA ALA A 99 3.52 31.06 8.75
C ALA A 99 4.43 29.88 9.14
N ALA A 100 3.88 28.73 9.54
CA ALA A 100 4.66 27.52 9.81
C ALA A 100 5.46 27.06 8.58
N GLY A 101 4.85 27.09 7.39
CA GLY A 101 5.52 26.77 6.12
C GLY A 101 6.58 27.79 5.67
N VAL A 102 6.42 29.07 6.03
CA VAL A 102 7.34 30.17 5.68
C VAL A 102 8.49 30.31 6.68
N PHE A 103 8.25 30.07 7.97
CA PHE A 103 9.25 30.23 9.03
C PHE A 103 10.02 28.94 9.38
N GLY A 104 9.54 27.76 8.97
CA GLY A 104 10.13 26.47 9.37
C GLY A 104 11.17 25.87 8.42
N ASN A 105 10.90 25.78 7.11
CA ASN A 105 11.87 25.35 6.09
C ASN A 105 11.21 25.30 4.70
N GLN A 106 11.33 26.37 3.93
CA GLN A 106 10.75 26.45 2.58
C GLN A 106 11.34 25.40 1.62
N ALA A 107 12.58 24.96 1.88
CA ALA A 107 13.24 23.87 1.18
C ALA A 107 12.55 22.51 1.43
N ILE A 108 12.25 22.17 2.68
CA ILE A 108 11.57 20.91 3.04
C ILE A 108 10.17 20.85 2.40
N ALA A 109 9.45 21.97 2.40
CA ALA A 109 8.15 22.06 1.76
C ALA A 109 8.23 21.82 0.24
N ALA A 110 9.26 22.37 -0.40
CA ALA A 110 9.51 22.16 -1.83
C ALA A 110 9.90 20.71 -2.14
N ASP A 111 10.76 20.10 -1.31
CA ASP A 111 11.20 18.72 -1.46
C ASP A 111 10.05 17.72 -1.26
N LEU A 112 9.21 17.92 -0.24
CA LEU A 112 7.98 17.13 -0.02
C LEU A 112 7.00 17.27 -1.19
N LYS A 113 6.80 18.50 -1.67
CA LYS A 113 5.92 18.76 -2.80
C LYS A 113 6.44 18.10 -4.08
N LEU A 114 7.75 18.15 -4.32
CA LEU A 114 8.39 17.49 -5.45
C LEU A 114 8.25 15.96 -5.36
N LEU A 115 8.48 15.39 -4.17
CA LEU A 115 8.33 13.96 -3.93
C LEU A 115 6.89 13.47 -4.25
N PHE A 116 5.87 14.13 -3.69
CA PHE A 116 4.49 13.76 -3.94
C PHE A 116 4.04 14.03 -5.38
N LEU A 117 4.53 15.10 -6.01
CA LEU A 117 4.27 15.37 -7.42
C LEU A 117 4.84 14.27 -8.32
N ILE A 118 6.08 13.84 -8.09
CA ILE A 118 6.70 12.73 -8.83
C ILE A 118 5.88 11.45 -8.66
N SER A 119 5.43 11.15 -7.43
CA SER A 119 4.55 10.02 -7.14
C SER A 119 3.21 10.12 -7.89
N ALA A 120 2.58 11.29 -7.91
CA ALA A 120 1.30 11.53 -8.61
C ALA A 120 1.43 11.42 -10.14
N VAL A 121 2.49 11.98 -10.72
CA VAL A 121 2.78 11.86 -12.15
C VAL A 121 3.04 10.41 -12.52
N THR A 122 3.85 9.69 -11.74
CA THR A 122 4.16 8.27 -11.99
C THR A 122 2.89 7.41 -11.94
N ASN A 123 2.03 7.61 -10.95
CA ASN A 123 0.75 6.88 -10.85
C ASN A 123 -0.22 7.22 -11.98
N SER A 124 -0.23 8.47 -12.43
CA SER A 124 -1.03 8.90 -13.58
C SER A 124 -0.54 8.24 -14.88
N VAL A 125 0.78 8.17 -15.09
CA VAL A 125 1.40 7.48 -16.23
C VAL A 125 1.05 5.99 -16.19
N ILE A 126 1.15 5.33 -15.03
CA ILE A 126 0.76 3.92 -14.86
C ILE A 126 -0.72 3.71 -15.19
N LEU A 127 -1.61 4.59 -14.73
CA LEU A 127 -3.05 4.53 -15.03
C LEU A 127 -3.30 4.66 -16.54
N VAL A 128 -2.68 5.63 -17.20
CA VAL A 128 -2.77 5.83 -18.65
C VAL A 128 -2.26 4.59 -19.40
N LEU A 129 -1.12 4.04 -19.00
CA LEU A 129 -0.58 2.82 -19.58
C LEU A 129 -1.54 1.64 -19.42
N ILE A 130 -2.18 1.48 -18.25
CA ILE A 130 -3.17 0.41 -18.04
C ILE A 130 -4.41 0.64 -18.92
N ILE A 131 -4.87 1.88 -19.09
CA ILE A 131 -6.02 2.18 -19.95
C ILE A 131 -5.73 1.79 -21.40
N PHE A 132 -4.56 2.16 -21.93
CA PHE A 132 -4.22 1.95 -23.35
C PHE A 132 -3.69 0.55 -23.67
N PHE A 133 -2.80 -0.01 -22.86
CA PHE A 133 -2.10 -1.26 -23.17
C PHE A 133 -2.68 -2.50 -22.49
N PHE A 134 -3.43 -2.35 -21.39
CA PHE A 134 -3.96 -3.51 -20.68
C PHE A 134 -5.17 -4.06 -21.43
N SER A 135 -4.94 -4.92 -22.43
CA SER A 135 -6.02 -5.51 -23.24
C SER A 135 -7.07 -6.22 -22.37
N LYS A 136 -8.35 -6.10 -22.77
CA LYS A 136 -9.42 -6.93 -22.21
C LYS A 136 -9.01 -8.38 -22.45
N GLN A 137 -9.31 -9.25 -21.49
CA GLN A 137 -8.99 -10.68 -21.49
C GLN A 137 -9.02 -11.31 -22.89
N PRO A 138 -8.15 -12.30 -23.17
CA PRO A 138 -8.08 -12.95 -24.47
C PRO A 138 -9.49 -13.34 -24.94
N PRO A 139 -9.92 -12.95 -26.15
CA PRO A 139 -11.29 -13.13 -26.64
C PRO A 139 -11.67 -14.61 -26.89
N LEU A 140 -10.76 -15.55 -26.62
CA LEU A 140 -11.00 -16.98 -26.78
C LEU A 140 -10.70 -17.69 -25.44
N PRO A 141 -11.73 -18.24 -24.76
CA PRO A 141 -11.52 -19.11 -23.63
C PRO A 141 -10.81 -20.40 -24.08
N PRO A 142 -9.92 -20.98 -23.26
CA PRO A 142 -9.10 -22.12 -23.66
C PRO A 142 -9.87 -23.43 -23.93
N SER A 143 -11.17 -23.55 -23.59
CA SER A 143 -12.02 -24.69 -24.00
C SER A 143 -13.53 -24.44 -23.82
N LEU A 144 -14.36 -25.03 -24.69
CA LEU A 144 -15.84 -24.98 -24.64
C LEU A 144 -16.44 -25.60 -23.36
N ALA A 145 -15.71 -26.50 -22.67
CA ALA A 145 -16.14 -27.09 -21.40
C ALA A 145 -16.05 -26.11 -20.21
N GLN A 146 -15.21 -25.08 -20.31
CA GLN A 146 -15.13 -24.01 -19.30
C GLN A 146 -16.24 -22.97 -19.46
N LEU A 147 -16.81 -22.79 -20.66
CA LEU A 147 -17.95 -21.87 -20.88
C LEU A 147 -19.18 -22.27 -20.05
N GLN A 148 -19.51 -23.56 -20.00
CA GLN A 148 -20.63 -24.07 -19.21
C GLN A 148 -20.40 -24.09 -17.69
N SER A 149 -19.15 -24.09 -17.23
CA SER A 149 -18.78 -24.00 -15.81
C SER A 149 -18.49 -22.56 -15.36
N MET A 150 -18.30 -21.61 -16.27
CA MET A 150 -18.20 -20.18 -15.97
C MET A 150 -19.58 -19.52 -15.86
N GLU A 151 -20.59 -19.93 -16.65
CA GLU A 151 -21.94 -19.33 -16.56
C GLU A 151 -22.79 -19.84 -15.38
N ARG A 152 -22.55 -21.04 -14.85
CA ARG A 152 -23.38 -21.64 -13.78
C ARG A 152 -22.86 -21.44 -12.35
N ASP A 153 -21.63 -20.96 -12.18
CA ASP A 153 -20.88 -21.11 -10.92
C ASP A 153 -20.42 -19.78 -10.29
N VAL A 154 -20.41 -18.66 -11.05
CA VAL A 154 -19.83 -17.37 -10.63
C VAL A 154 -20.57 -16.73 -9.44
N ASP A 155 -21.90 -16.81 -9.37
CA ASP A 155 -22.65 -16.16 -8.29
C ASP A 155 -22.83 -17.04 -7.02
N LYS A 156 -22.59 -18.36 -7.11
CA LYS A 156 -22.75 -19.29 -5.97
C LYS A 156 -21.43 -19.76 -5.36
N LYS A 157 -20.29 -19.70 -6.06
CA LYS A 157 -19.00 -20.20 -5.53
C LYS A 157 -18.33 -19.30 -4.52
N TYR A 158 -18.23 -17.98 -4.72
CA TYR A 158 -17.34 -17.15 -3.89
C TYR A 158 -17.70 -17.17 -2.39
N MET A 159 -18.96 -16.85 -2.05
CA MET A 159 -19.41 -16.87 -0.64
C MET A 159 -19.42 -18.28 -0.04
N VAL A 160 -19.66 -19.31 -0.85
CA VAL A 160 -19.59 -20.71 -0.39
C VAL A 160 -18.14 -21.12 -0.14
N SER A 161 -17.21 -20.76 -1.01
CA SER A 161 -15.76 -20.97 -0.84
C SER A 161 -15.23 -20.20 0.37
N LEU A 162 -15.62 -18.93 0.53
CA LEU A 162 -15.23 -18.14 1.70
C LEU A 162 -15.73 -18.78 3.00
N LYS A 163 -16.98 -19.26 2.99
CA LYS A 163 -17.57 -19.99 4.13
C LYS A 163 -16.87 -21.33 4.37
N GLN A 164 -16.53 -22.08 3.32
CA GLN A 164 -15.78 -23.33 3.43
C GLN A 164 -14.38 -23.13 3.99
N LEU A 165 -13.66 -22.09 3.55
CA LEU A 165 -12.37 -21.71 4.10
C LEU A 165 -12.51 -21.33 5.58
N ALA A 166 -13.48 -20.47 5.90
CA ALA A 166 -13.73 -20.04 7.28
C ALA A 166 -14.19 -21.17 8.21
N THR A 167 -14.72 -22.27 7.68
CA THR A 167 -15.15 -23.45 8.48
C THR A 167 -14.04 -24.50 8.60
N ASN A 168 -12.96 -24.39 7.80
CA ASN A 168 -11.89 -25.38 7.81
C ASN A 168 -10.90 -25.09 8.96
N PRO A 169 -10.73 -26.01 9.93
CA PRO A 169 -9.87 -25.79 11.10
C PRO A 169 -8.38 -25.66 10.75
N ASN A 170 -7.91 -26.36 9.71
CA ASN A 170 -6.52 -26.24 9.26
C ASN A 170 -6.25 -24.86 8.65
N TYR A 171 -7.23 -24.34 7.89
CA TYR A 171 -7.14 -22.99 7.35
C TYR A 171 -7.20 -21.94 8.46
N LEU A 172 -8.08 -22.10 9.45
CA LEU A 172 -8.16 -21.21 10.61
C LEU A 172 -6.86 -21.19 11.42
N LEU A 173 -6.25 -22.36 11.65
CA LEU A 173 -4.97 -22.45 12.36
C LEU A 173 -3.86 -21.72 11.58
N LEU A 174 -3.81 -21.90 10.26
CA LEU A 174 -2.85 -21.22 9.39
C LEU A 174 -3.11 -19.70 9.34
N LEU A 175 -4.38 -19.29 9.28
CA LEU A 175 -4.80 -17.89 9.31
C LEU A 175 -4.35 -17.20 10.60
N VAL A 176 -4.55 -17.84 11.76
CA VAL A 176 -4.17 -17.28 13.06
C VAL A 176 -2.65 -17.22 13.21
N THR A 177 -1.94 -18.31 12.92
CA THR A 177 -0.48 -18.38 13.06
C THR A 177 0.24 -17.42 12.13
N TYR A 178 -0.16 -17.37 10.85
CA TYR A 178 0.38 -16.42 9.88
C TYR A 178 -0.05 -14.99 10.20
N GLY A 179 -1.31 -14.78 10.59
CA GLY A 179 -1.84 -13.46 10.96
C GLY A 179 -1.11 -12.84 12.15
N ILE A 180 -0.81 -13.62 13.19
CA ILE A 180 -0.01 -13.16 14.34
C ILE A 180 1.41 -12.80 13.88
N ASN A 181 2.05 -13.65 13.07
CA ASN A 181 3.40 -13.40 12.60
C ASN A 181 3.50 -12.09 11.79
N VAL A 182 2.61 -11.91 10.81
CA VAL A 182 2.51 -10.72 9.98
C VAL A 182 2.15 -9.48 10.82
N GLY A 183 1.21 -9.61 11.77
CA GLY A 183 0.82 -8.53 12.66
C GLY A 183 1.97 -8.04 13.55
N VAL A 184 2.73 -8.96 14.15
CA VAL A 184 3.91 -8.62 14.95
C VAL A 184 4.98 -7.94 14.09
N PHE A 185 5.25 -8.47 12.90
CA PHE A 185 6.21 -7.88 11.98
C PHE A 185 5.85 -6.43 11.62
N TYR A 186 4.58 -6.17 11.28
CA TYR A 186 4.11 -4.82 10.96
C TYR A 186 4.11 -3.87 12.17
N ALA A 187 3.73 -4.36 13.35
CA ALA A 187 3.77 -3.57 14.58
C ALA A 187 5.21 -3.16 14.90
N VAL A 188 6.16 -4.09 14.87
CA VAL A 188 7.58 -3.80 15.09
C VAL A 188 8.10 -2.84 14.04
N SER A 189 7.79 -3.06 12.75
CA SER A 189 8.25 -2.18 11.66
C SER A 189 7.72 -0.75 11.79
N THR A 190 6.52 -0.56 12.34
CA THR A 190 5.92 0.78 12.51
C THR A 190 6.50 1.47 13.76
N LEU A 191 6.53 0.76 14.89
CA LEU A 191 6.99 1.33 16.16
C LEU A 191 8.52 1.47 16.23
N LEU A 192 9.29 0.81 15.36
CA LEU A 192 10.75 0.88 15.36
C LEU A 192 11.25 2.32 15.27
N SER A 193 10.64 3.13 14.40
CA SER A 193 11.01 4.54 14.25
C SER A 193 10.86 5.31 15.57
N GLN A 194 9.77 5.07 16.30
CA GLN A 194 9.55 5.70 17.61
C GLN A 194 10.49 5.16 18.69
N MET A 195 10.77 3.85 18.70
CA MET A 195 11.69 3.23 19.65
C MET A 195 13.11 3.80 19.50
N VAL A 196 13.59 3.94 18.27
CA VAL A 196 14.94 4.50 18.01
C VAL A 196 15.00 5.98 18.40
N LEU A 197 14.00 6.77 18.01
CA LEU A 197 13.95 8.20 18.33
C LEU A 197 13.78 8.49 19.83
N HIS A 198 13.18 7.57 20.61
CA HIS A 198 13.06 7.70 22.05
C HIS A 198 14.42 7.63 22.77
N TYR A 199 15.30 6.72 22.32
CA TYR A 199 16.62 6.54 22.90
C TYR A 199 17.69 7.45 22.25
N TYR A 200 17.54 7.78 20.97
CA TYR A 200 18.48 8.60 20.19
C TYR A 200 17.75 9.73 19.45
N PRO A 201 17.39 10.83 20.15
CA PRO A 201 16.60 11.92 19.57
C PRO A 201 17.33 12.71 18.45
N ASP A 202 18.67 12.70 18.43
CA ASP A 202 19.49 13.45 17.46
C ASP A 202 19.88 12.64 16.20
N GLU A 203 19.61 11.32 16.15
CA GLU A 203 19.98 10.45 15.03
C GLU A 203 18.84 10.17 14.04
N GLN A 204 18.21 11.25 13.57
CA GLN A 204 17.02 11.17 12.71
C GLN A 204 17.32 10.56 11.32
N ALA A 205 18.51 10.83 10.76
CA ALA A 205 18.97 10.25 9.50
C ALA A 205 19.18 8.72 9.59
N THR A 206 19.57 8.23 10.77
CA THR A 206 19.79 6.80 11.03
C THR A 206 18.46 6.05 10.99
N THR A 207 17.37 6.61 11.53
CA THR A 207 16.04 6.00 11.51
C THR A 207 15.51 5.79 10.08
N GLY A 208 15.64 6.79 9.20
CA GLY A 208 15.26 6.65 7.79
C GLY A 208 16.09 5.58 7.06
N THR A 209 17.38 5.49 7.39
CA THR A 209 18.29 4.47 6.83
C THR A 209 17.94 3.06 7.31
N ILE A 210 17.56 2.90 8.58
CA ILE A 210 17.10 1.62 9.13
C ILE A 210 15.85 1.12 8.40
N GLY A 211 14.88 2.01 8.14
CA GLY A 211 13.70 1.69 7.34
C GLY A 211 14.05 1.20 5.93
N LEU A 212 14.98 1.89 5.25
CA LEU A 212 15.49 1.48 3.94
C LEU A 212 16.16 0.09 4.00
N LEU A 213 17.00 -0.16 5.00
CA LEU A 213 17.71 -1.43 5.16
C LEU A 213 16.76 -2.61 5.38
N ILE A 214 15.68 -2.43 6.14
CA ILE A 214 14.64 -3.46 6.33
C ILE A 214 14.01 -3.85 4.99
N VAL A 215 13.69 -2.86 4.14
CA VAL A 215 13.12 -3.12 2.81
C VAL A 215 14.11 -3.87 1.92
N LEU A 216 15.38 -3.43 1.88
CA LEU A 216 16.42 -4.08 1.10
C LEU A 216 16.68 -5.52 1.57
N ALA A 217 16.74 -5.73 2.89
CA ALA A 217 16.89 -7.06 3.48
C ALA A 217 15.72 -7.98 3.10
N GLY A 218 14.48 -7.45 3.09
CA GLY A 218 13.30 -8.19 2.64
C GLY A 218 13.37 -8.58 1.16
N MET A 219 13.82 -7.67 0.30
CA MET A 219 14.02 -7.95 -1.14
C MET A 219 15.07 -9.05 -1.34
N VAL A 220 16.24 -8.93 -0.72
CA VAL A 220 17.29 -9.96 -0.77
C VAL A 220 16.78 -11.29 -0.21
N GLY A 221 16.08 -11.27 0.92
CA GLY A 221 15.50 -12.45 1.56
C GLY A 221 14.52 -13.18 0.65
N SER A 222 13.65 -12.47 -0.07
CA SER A 222 12.72 -13.08 -1.03
C SER A 222 13.42 -13.78 -2.19
N VAL A 223 14.51 -13.18 -2.72
CA VAL A 223 15.30 -13.78 -3.80
C VAL A 223 16.05 -15.02 -3.31
N VAL A 224 16.73 -14.93 -2.16
CA VAL A 224 17.47 -16.05 -1.58
C VAL A 224 16.53 -17.19 -1.22
N CYS A 225 15.40 -16.90 -0.59
CA CYS A 225 14.38 -17.90 -0.27
C CYS A 225 13.85 -18.58 -1.53
N GLY A 226 13.59 -17.83 -2.61
CA GLY A 226 13.20 -18.39 -3.91
C GLY A 226 14.23 -19.36 -4.47
N ILE A 227 15.51 -19.00 -4.47
CA ILE A 227 16.61 -19.86 -4.93
C ILE A 227 16.74 -21.11 -4.06
N VAL A 228 16.61 -20.98 -2.75
CA VAL A 228 16.64 -22.10 -1.82
C VAL A 228 15.44 -23.03 -2.08
N LEU A 229 14.24 -22.48 -2.28
CA LEU A 229 13.04 -23.26 -2.56
C LEU A 229 13.18 -24.07 -3.87
N ASP A 230 13.67 -23.42 -4.92
CA ASP A 230 13.94 -24.05 -6.23
C ASP A 230 15.01 -25.14 -6.11
N LYS A 231 16.01 -24.96 -5.25
CA LYS A 231 17.09 -25.94 -5.07
C LYS A 231 16.66 -27.18 -4.29
N PHE A 232 15.72 -27.04 -3.35
CA PHE A 232 15.35 -28.14 -2.46
C PHE A 232 14.12 -28.94 -2.89
N HIS A 233 13.29 -28.47 -3.84
CA HIS A 233 12.15 -29.19 -4.47
C HIS A 233 11.26 -30.07 -3.53
N HIS A 234 11.32 -29.88 -2.22
CA HIS A 234 10.65 -30.71 -1.23
C HIS A 234 9.21 -30.18 -1.04
N TYR A 235 8.38 -30.41 -2.06
CA TYR A 235 6.93 -30.35 -1.92
C TYR A 235 6.41 -31.77 -1.71
N LYS A 236 5.89 -32.05 -0.51
CA LYS A 236 4.89 -33.09 -0.27
C LYS A 236 3.55 -32.42 -0.08
#